data_AF-A0A8K0H9R0-F1
#
_entry.id   AF-A0A8K0H9R0-F1
#
_cell.length_a   1.000
_cell.length_b   1.000
_cell.length_c   1.000
_cell.angle_alpha   90.00
_cell.angle_beta   90.00
_cell.angle_gamma   90.00
#
_symmetry.space_group_name_H-M   'P 1'
#
loop_
_entity.id
_entity.type
_entity.pdbx_description
1 polymer ?
#
loop_
_entity_poly.entity_id
_entity_poly.type
_entity_poly.pdbx_seq_one_letter_code
_entity_poly.pdbx_strand_id
1 'polypeptide(L)'
;MFKIKGSVFSIHDRRILLDAANNAIISFQQKILTAHRIWNVYRGDSSDTKNLLFSVKKSSLLQFKNQLDVFLAANTKKDFFDFKIKGSWFERSCTIYATDGTTIIAQMHKKHSA
;
A
#
# COMPACT_ATOMS: atom_id res chain seq x y z
N MET A 1 -17.75 -1.16 6.76
CA MET A 1 -17.01 -2.12 5.89
C MET A 1 -16.75 -1.45 4.55
N PHE A 2 -15.56 -1.61 3.97
CA PHE A 2 -15.18 -0.99 2.70
C PHE A 2 -15.40 -1.95 1.52
N LYS A 3 -15.58 -1.39 0.32
CA LYS A 3 -15.68 -2.14 -0.94
C LYS A 3 -14.50 -1.80 -1.84
N ILE A 4 -14.06 -2.73 -2.69
CA ILE A 4 -13.01 -2.47 -3.68
C ILE A 4 -13.60 -2.63 -5.09
N LYS A 5 -13.41 -1.63 -5.95
CA LYS A 5 -13.76 -1.65 -7.37
C LYS A 5 -12.48 -1.54 -8.21
N GLY A 6 -12.38 -2.30 -9.30
CA GLY A 6 -11.25 -2.23 -10.23
C GLY A 6 -11.19 -3.42 -11.19
N SER A 7 -10.40 -3.28 -12.25
CA SER A 7 -10.15 -4.37 -13.21
C SER A 7 -8.91 -5.14 -12.78
N VAL A 8 -9.04 -6.46 -12.64
CA VAL A 8 -7.90 -7.37 -12.57
C VAL A 8 -7.28 -7.45 -13.97
N PHE A 9 -5.95 -7.39 -14.08
CA PHE A 9 -5.19 -7.49 -15.34
C PHE A 9 -5.27 -6.30 -16.32
N SER A 10 -5.63 -5.09 -15.86
CA SER A 10 -5.47 -3.87 -16.69
C SER A 10 -4.03 -3.35 -16.68
N ILE A 11 -3.64 -2.67 -17.76
CA ILE A 11 -2.30 -2.09 -17.97
C ILE A 11 -1.86 -1.15 -16.83
N HIS A 12 -2.80 -0.49 -16.15
CA HIS A 12 -2.53 0.45 -15.05
C HIS A 12 -2.82 -0.12 -13.63
N ASP A 13 -3.27 -1.38 -13.51
CA ASP A 13 -3.79 -2.04 -12.28
C ASP A 13 -4.31 -1.02 -11.24
N ARG A 14 -5.41 -0.35 -11.59
CA ARG A 14 -6.05 0.69 -10.77
C ARG A 14 -7.24 0.12 -10.01
N ARG A 15 -7.33 0.47 -8.72
CA ARG A 15 -8.40 0.07 -7.81
C ARG A 15 -8.86 1.27 -6.99
N ILE A 16 -10.12 1.22 -6.55
CA ILE A 16 -10.77 2.26 -5.76
C ILE A 16 -11.37 1.61 -4.52
N LEU A 17 -11.04 2.14 -3.34
CA LEU A 17 -11.66 1.79 -2.07
C LEU A 17 -12.87 2.71 -1.85
N LEU A 18 -14.04 2.10 -1.72
CA LEU A 18 -15.31 2.79 -1.49
C LEU A 18 -15.81 2.55 -0.06
N ASP A 19 -16.56 3.50 0.47
CA ASP A 19 -17.35 3.30 1.69
C ASP A 19 -18.60 2.42 1.45
N ALA A 20 -19.44 2.27 2.48
CA ALA A 20 -20.67 1.48 2.39
C ALA A 20 -21.70 2.09 1.40
N ALA A 21 -21.71 3.41 1.27
CA ALA A 21 -22.58 4.20 0.38
C ALA A 21 -22.02 4.34 -1.05
N ASN A 22 -20.89 3.69 -1.36
CA ASN A 22 -20.17 3.73 -2.63
C ASN A 22 -19.46 5.06 -2.92
N ASN A 23 -19.19 5.89 -1.92
CA ASN A 23 -18.33 7.07 -2.09
C ASN A 23 -16.86 6.64 -2.15
N ALA A 24 -16.09 7.24 -3.06
CA ALA A 24 -14.67 6.97 -3.18
C ALA A 24 -13.87 7.59 -2.03
N ILE A 25 -13.15 6.75 -1.27
CA ILE A 25 -12.28 7.18 -0.18
C ILE A 25 -10.86 7.39 -0.72
N ILE A 26 -10.32 6.36 -1.37
CA ILE A 26 -9.01 6.39 -2.00
C ILE A 26 -9.01 5.60 -3.31
N SER A 27 -8.13 5.97 -4.21
CA SER A 27 -7.73 5.18 -5.37
C SER A 27 -6.27 4.79 -5.22
N PHE A 28 -5.90 3.63 -5.75
CA PHE A 28 -4.53 3.18 -5.78
C PHE A 28 -4.23 2.50 -7.11
N GLN A 29 -3.09 2.84 -7.69
CA GLN A 29 -2.69 2.39 -9.02
C GLN A 29 -1.20 2.08 -9.07
N GLN A 30 -0.86 1.08 -9.86
CA GLN A 30 0.53 0.74 -10.10
C GLN A 30 1.14 1.72 -11.10
N LYS A 31 2.32 2.26 -10.79
CA LYS A 31 3.09 3.06 -11.74
C LYS A 31 3.73 2.13 -12.77
N ILE A 32 3.24 2.17 -14.01
CA ILE A 32 3.78 1.41 -15.15
C ILE A 32 5.27 1.77 -15.35
N LEU A 33 6.06 0.78 -15.79
CA LEU A 33 7.48 0.91 -16.17
C LEU A 33 8.45 1.14 -15.00
N THR A 34 8.06 0.86 -13.76
CA THR A 34 9.00 0.87 -12.63
C THR A 34 9.40 -0.55 -12.22
N ALA A 35 10.72 -0.82 -12.16
CA ALA A 35 11.24 -2.11 -11.70
C ALA A 35 10.74 -2.47 -10.28
N HIS A 36 10.52 -1.46 -9.44
CA HIS A 36 10.12 -1.61 -8.04
C HIS A 36 8.63 -1.81 -7.79
N ARG A 37 7.80 -1.92 -8.84
CA ARG A 37 6.33 -2.07 -8.74
C ARG A 37 5.72 -1.08 -7.74
N ILE A 38 5.98 0.21 -7.97
CA ILE A 38 5.53 1.27 -7.07
C ILE A 38 4.01 1.42 -7.19
N TRP A 39 3.34 1.49 -6.05
CA TRP A 39 1.93 1.84 -5.94
C TRP A 39 1.78 3.25 -5.41
N ASN A 40 0.96 4.06 -6.07
CA ASN A 40 0.58 5.38 -5.58
C ASN A 40 -0.86 5.34 -5.10
N VAL A 41 -1.13 5.99 -3.97
CA VAL A 41 -2.47 6.07 -3.37
C VAL A 41 -2.90 7.52 -3.31
N TYR A 42 -4.10 7.81 -3.82
CA TYR A 42 -4.66 9.14 -3.95
C TYR A 42 -5.96 9.26 -3.18
N ARG A 43 -6.31 10.48 -2.77
CA ARG A 43 -7.60 10.82 -2.18
C ARG A 43 -8.71 10.74 -3.24
N GLY A 44 -9.83 10.12 -2.87
CA GLY A 44 -10.98 9.93 -3.76
C GLY A 44 -10.63 9.11 -5.00
N ASP A 45 -11.44 9.23 -6.05
CA ASP A 45 -11.15 8.63 -7.35
C ASP A 45 -10.25 9.54 -8.19
N SER A 46 -8.96 9.64 -7.82
CA SER A 46 -8.02 10.56 -8.47
C SER A 46 -6.73 9.87 -8.94
N SER A 47 -5.99 10.56 -9.79
CA SER A 47 -4.59 10.28 -10.12
C SER A 47 -3.74 11.56 -10.16
N ASP A 48 -4.32 12.68 -9.73
CA ASP A 48 -3.61 13.97 -9.63
C ASP A 48 -2.61 13.91 -8.48
N THR A 49 -1.39 14.38 -8.71
CA THR A 49 -0.33 14.46 -7.70
C THR A 49 -0.73 15.33 -6.50
N LYS A 50 -1.61 16.32 -6.69
CA LYS A 50 -2.19 17.13 -5.59
C LYS A 50 -3.01 16.29 -4.61
N ASN A 51 -3.56 15.18 -5.06
CA ASN A 51 -4.34 14.25 -4.25
C ASN A 51 -3.52 13.06 -3.75
N LEU A 52 -2.21 13.01 -4.01
CA LEU A 52 -1.36 11.91 -3.53
C LEU A 52 -1.34 11.92 -2.00
N LEU A 53 -1.61 10.76 -1.40
CA LEU A 53 -1.56 10.56 0.04
C LEU A 53 -0.25 9.89 0.45
N PHE A 54 0.10 8.81 -0.23
CA PHE A 54 1.33 8.07 -0.01
C PHE A 54 1.67 7.19 -1.22
N SER A 55 2.90 6.70 -1.24
CA SER A 55 3.36 5.68 -2.16
C SER A 55 3.95 4.49 -1.42
N VAL A 56 3.85 3.31 -2.02
CA VAL A 56 4.35 2.05 -1.47
C VAL A 56 5.32 1.45 -2.49
N LYS A 57 6.51 1.06 -2.04
CA LYS A 57 7.51 0.40 -2.88
C LYS A 57 8.08 -0.82 -2.17
N LYS A 58 8.56 -1.81 -2.93
CA LYS A 58 9.32 -2.92 -2.36
C LYS A 58 10.65 -2.39 -1.80
N SER A 59 11.02 -2.78 -0.57
CA SER A 59 12.26 -2.30 0.06
C SER A 59 13.53 -2.71 -0.68
N SER A 60 13.50 -3.86 -1.36
CA SER A 60 14.60 -4.33 -2.20
C SER A 60 14.09 -5.27 -3.29
N LEU A 61 14.66 -5.16 -4.49
CA LEU A 61 14.37 -6.07 -5.61
C LEU A 61 14.98 -7.46 -5.38
N LEU A 62 16.14 -7.52 -4.74
CA LEU A 62 16.97 -8.71 -4.60
C LEU A 62 16.67 -9.52 -3.31
N GLN A 63 16.03 -8.92 -2.32
CA GLN A 63 15.69 -9.64 -1.09
C GLN A 63 14.43 -10.49 -1.28
N PHE A 64 14.53 -11.75 -0.84
CA PHE A 64 13.43 -12.71 -0.73
C PHE A 64 12.39 -12.34 0.34
N LYS A 65 12.72 -11.41 1.25
CA LYS A 65 11.80 -10.96 2.30
C LYS A 65 10.76 -10.02 1.70
N ASN A 66 9.48 -10.33 1.90
CA ASN A 66 8.34 -9.52 1.48
C ASN A 66 8.22 -8.26 2.35
N GLN A 67 9.13 -7.32 2.14
CA GLN A 67 9.14 -6.04 2.84
C GLN A 67 8.72 -4.90 1.91
N LEU A 68 7.82 -4.06 2.39
CA LEU A 68 7.35 -2.86 1.70
C LEU A 68 7.63 -1.63 2.56
N ASP A 69 8.05 -0.55 1.91
CA ASP A 69 8.23 0.75 2.53
C ASP A 69 7.15 1.70 2.03
N VAL A 70 6.56 2.45 2.96
CA VAL A 70 5.51 3.44 2.71
C VAL A 70 6.10 4.84 2.90
N PHE A 71 5.84 5.72 1.94
CA PHE A 71 6.29 7.11 1.94
C PHE A 71 5.07 8.01 1.82
N LEU A 72 4.82 8.82 2.84
CA LEU A 72 3.76 9.83 2.84
C LEU A 72 4.09 10.91 1.80
N ALA A 73 3.06 11.54 1.22
CA ALA A 73 3.25 12.58 0.21
C ALA A 73 4.05 13.79 0.73
N ALA A 74 3.97 14.08 2.04
CA ALA A 74 4.75 15.13 2.69
C ALA A 74 6.26 14.81 2.77
N ASN A 75 6.64 13.53 2.67
CA ASN A 75 8.03 13.08 2.67
C ASN A 75 8.62 13.22 1.25
N THR A 76 9.03 14.44 0.91
CA THR A 76 9.55 14.77 -0.43
C THR A 76 10.94 14.20 -0.69
N LYS A 77 11.79 14.11 0.36
CA LYS A 77 13.14 13.57 0.25
C LYS A 77 13.14 12.06 0.00
N LYS A 78 12.18 11.33 0.61
CA LYS A 78 12.04 9.85 0.52
C LYS A 78 13.29 9.08 0.97
N ASP A 79 14.10 9.70 1.84
CA ASP A 79 15.32 9.12 2.39
C ASP A 79 15.01 7.94 3.32
N PHE A 80 13.97 8.11 4.14
CA PHE A 80 13.47 7.11 5.09
C PHE A 80 11.98 6.84 4.90
N PHE A 81 11.56 5.63 5.26
CA PHE A 81 10.16 5.23 5.21
C PHE A 81 9.39 5.84 6.39
N ASP A 82 8.14 6.22 6.15
CA ASP A 82 7.22 6.67 7.20
C ASP A 82 6.59 5.47 7.91
N PHE A 83 6.35 4.39 7.17
CA PHE A 83 5.91 3.10 7.70
C PHE A 83 6.60 1.95 6.99
N LYS A 84 6.76 0.84 7.70
CA LYS A 84 7.35 -0.38 7.17
C LYS A 84 6.40 -1.55 7.33
N ILE A 85 6.26 -2.35 6.29
CA ILE A 85 5.44 -3.56 6.31
C ILE A 85 6.38 -4.76 6.19
N LYS A 86 6.30 -5.69 7.14
CA LYS A 86 7.05 -6.96 7.14
C LYS A 86 6.09 -8.14 7.24
N GLY A 87 6.59 -9.35 6.99
CA GLY A 87 5.85 -10.60 7.13
C GLY A 87 5.45 -11.21 5.78
N SER A 88 4.57 -12.22 5.81
CA SER A 88 4.16 -12.95 4.62
C SER A 88 2.65 -12.84 4.41
N TRP A 89 2.25 -12.44 3.20
CA TRP A 89 0.84 -12.42 2.80
C TRP A 89 0.24 -13.83 2.81
N PHE A 90 0.99 -14.83 2.32
CA PHE A 90 0.52 -16.22 2.25
C PHE A 90 0.33 -16.86 3.62
N GLU A 91 1.19 -16.50 4.59
CA GLU A 91 1.07 -16.98 5.97
C GLU A 91 0.10 -16.15 6.80
N ARG A 92 -0.43 -15.06 6.24
CA ARG A 92 -1.29 -14.08 6.94
C ARG A 92 -0.62 -13.49 8.18
N SER A 93 0.66 -13.16 8.05
CA SER A 93 1.54 -12.70 9.14
C SER A 93 2.07 -11.27 8.94
N CYS A 94 1.43 -10.50 8.06
CA CYS A 94 1.84 -9.12 7.78
C CYS A 94 1.71 -8.22 9.02
N THR A 95 2.74 -7.42 9.29
CA THR A 95 2.79 -6.45 10.40
C THR A 95 3.25 -5.10 9.86
N ILE A 96 2.56 -4.03 10.26
CA ILE A 96 2.87 -2.64 9.91
C ILE A 96 3.54 -1.97 11.12
N TYR A 97 4.68 -1.35 10.88
CA TYR A 97 5.50 -0.65 11.86
C TYR A 97 5.54 0.85 11.56
N ALA A 98 5.66 1.66 12.61
CA ALA A 98 5.94 3.09 12.52
C ALA A 98 7.35 3.37 11.95
N THR A 99 7.70 4.65 11.86
CA THR A 99 8.97 5.12 11.26
C THR A 99 10.22 4.61 12.01
N ASP A 100 10.11 4.33 13.32
CA ASP A 100 11.19 3.71 14.11
C ASP A 100 11.48 2.25 13.69
N GLY A 101 10.58 1.63 12.93
CA GLY A 101 10.68 0.25 12.45
C GLY A 101 10.48 -0.82 13.52
N THR A 102 10.09 -0.43 14.74
CA THR A 102 9.92 -1.30 15.92
C THR A 102 8.53 -1.20 16.52
N THR A 103 7.92 -0.03 16.55
CA THR A 103 6.57 0.19 17.07
C THR A 103 5.54 -0.40 16.10
N ILE A 104 4.77 -1.38 16.56
CA ILE A 104 3.69 -2.01 15.77
C ILE A 104 2.45 -1.12 15.81
N ILE A 105 1.90 -0.80 14.63
CA ILE A 105 0.65 -0.03 14.50
C ILE A 105 -0.51 -0.84 13.95
N ALA A 106 -0.24 -1.96 13.29
CA ALA A 106 -1.26 -2.92 12.85
C ALA A 106 -0.64 -4.30 12.60
N GLN A 107 -1.39 -5.36 12.89
CA GLN A 107 -0.95 -6.73 12.67
C GLN A 107 -2.09 -7.59 12.10
N MET A 108 -1.75 -8.41 11.11
CA MET A 108 -2.62 -9.43 10.56
C MET A 108 -2.50 -10.70 11.41
N HIS A 109 -3.64 -11.27 11.76
CA HIS A 109 -3.71 -12.55 12.45
C HIS A 109 -4.41 -13.59 11.58
N LYS A 110 -3.79 -14.76 11.46
CA LYS A 110 -4.43 -15.92 10.83
C LYS A 110 -5.59 -16.37 11.71
N LYS A 111 -6.81 -16.31 11.18
CA LYS A 111 -7.95 -16.96 11.83
C LYS A 111 -7.75 -18.48 11.75
N HIS A 112 -7.52 -19.11 12.89
CA HIS A 112 -7.61 -20.56 13.05
C HIS A 112 -9.08 -20.88 13.31
N SER A 113 -9.79 -21.40 12.32
CA SER A 113 -11.08 -22.05 12.56
C SER A 113 -10.76 -23.49 12.96
N ALA A 114 -11.26 -23.90 14.14
CA ALA A 114 -11.35 -25.32 14.49
C ALA A 114 -12.39 -26.01 13.61
#